data_AF-A0ABC8B4Y0-F1
#
_entry.id   AF-A0ABC8B4Y0-F1
#
_cell.length_a   1.000
_cell.length_b   1.000
_cell.length_c   1.000
_cell.angle_alpha   90.00
_cell.angle_beta   90.00
_cell.angle_gamma   90.00
#
_symmetry.space_group_name_H-M   'P 1'
#
loop_
_entity.id
_entity.type
_entity.pdbx_description
1 polymer ?
#
loop_
_entity_poly.entity_id
_entity_poly.type
_entity_poly.pdbx_seq_one_letter_code
_entity_poly.pdbx_strand_id
1 'polypeptide(L)'
;MYQLKRHSGSRIGMVAAVLSAVVVAGCASSVPGHPVAAPNTAPFYSAVVDLMTQSAAHYSGSDARGGTWDVRATATGEVLGKVGSGGDSTDVLVVDGKTYAKPPKSKASANLPRGMSLSDVEGKWLTGSDDLAEGVPAGSLSPRELANQLLSALDRASAYPRVGDTPVQIGSDQAIEVPTPIGTLAVSATAPYRVLRLTPPTGVGASSTSPTPDTPGIFLGTQNDQLGPIMFILMTAADRDQVYTDIVNQTQTLSNSLDVGINFQFDPSGNLDCNEASCTVTSTVTTSTTATRSAKLSGNVSAAMTAAITVEGRPSAGCATTQTLPISGVSTMTCVDPTVAAITADIRATKRAEAQAKANAEHHDVYVNWNVHFAAQIKIQATAMIQAEIDRMITVVRTEGDNARNRSNCGQTCTYNQIPYNSDKLSQAANRARTTTPGSTRNIMVAVVPGWNDPKTGDLVIGSGDPQSDNGTGRSEDDILTQLTSKGLSLDKITGLYSERQPCFSTCNSKLAPSLHPGTQVTYTVPWVPNDADSHSAGDALINRLAAEPVGGQRK
;
A
#
# COMPACT_ATOMS: atom_id res chain seq x y z
N MET A 1 -57.73 -55.27 20.31
CA MET A 1 -57.12 -56.63 20.31
C MET A 1 -55.65 -56.43 20.01
N TYR A 2 -54.63 -56.64 20.84
CA TYR A 2 -54.39 -57.27 22.16
C TYR A 2 -53.34 -56.37 22.87
N GLN A 3 -53.50 -55.86 24.11
CA GLN A 3 -53.10 -56.49 25.40
C GLN A 3 -51.71 -57.17 25.28
N LEU A 4 -50.61 -56.74 25.93
CA LEU A 4 -50.25 -56.71 27.36
C LEU A 4 -48.71 -56.42 27.38
N LYS A 5 -48.03 -55.81 28.36
CA LYS A 5 -47.98 -56.01 29.82
C LYS A 5 -47.03 -54.90 30.35
N ARG A 6 -47.39 -54.04 31.33
CA ARG A 6 -47.32 -54.23 32.81
C ARG A 6 -45.97 -54.79 33.27
N HIS A 7 -45.19 -54.17 34.17
CA HIS A 7 -45.50 -53.71 35.54
C HIS A 7 -44.27 -52.91 36.06
N SER A 8 -44.40 -51.80 36.80
CA SER A 8 -44.67 -51.68 38.26
C SER A 8 -43.41 -51.34 39.07
N GLY A 9 -43.56 -50.45 40.04
CA GLY A 9 -42.56 -50.16 41.09
C GLY A 9 -42.46 -48.65 41.35
N SER A 10 -43.54 -48.01 41.75
CA SER A 10 -43.92 -47.69 43.13
C SER A 10 -43.16 -46.51 43.75
N ARG A 11 -43.98 -45.50 44.03
CA ARG A 11 -43.79 -44.29 44.82
C ARG A 11 -43.25 -44.61 46.22
N ILE A 12 -42.56 -43.65 46.84
CA ILE A 12 -42.99 -42.88 48.03
C ILE A 12 -41.83 -41.98 48.46
N GLY A 13 -42.13 -40.74 48.86
CA GLY A 13 -41.21 -39.93 49.67
C GLY A 13 -41.09 -38.48 49.24
N MET A 14 -42.18 -37.72 49.35
CA MET A 14 -42.17 -36.26 49.26
C MET A 14 -41.73 -35.72 50.63
N VAL A 15 -40.57 -35.07 50.71
CA VAL A 15 -40.28 -34.06 51.74
C VAL A 15 -39.66 -32.87 51.03
N ALA A 16 -40.38 -31.77 51.08
CA ALA A 16 -39.99 -30.49 50.53
C ALA A 16 -38.87 -29.87 51.38
N ALA A 17 -37.79 -29.47 50.73
CA ALA A 17 -36.87 -28.47 51.25
C ALA A 17 -36.65 -27.42 50.15
N VAL A 18 -37.21 -26.25 50.40
CA VAL A 18 -36.98 -25.02 49.66
C VAL A 18 -35.51 -24.64 49.82
N LEU A 19 -34.74 -24.66 48.73
CA LEU A 19 -33.43 -24.04 48.68
C LEU A 19 -33.39 -23.14 47.44
N SER A 20 -33.49 -21.85 47.73
CA SER A 20 -33.34 -20.74 46.80
C SER A 20 -32.01 -20.85 46.05
N ALA A 21 -32.08 -21.02 44.73
CA ALA A 21 -30.94 -20.85 43.84
C ALA A 21 -30.68 -19.34 43.67
N VAL A 22 -29.79 -18.80 44.50
CA VAL A 22 -29.16 -17.51 44.22
C VAL A 22 -28.16 -17.75 43.09
N VAL A 23 -28.50 -17.27 41.89
CA VAL A 23 -27.55 -17.10 40.79
C VAL A 23 -26.66 -15.92 41.17
N VAL A 24 -25.55 -16.19 41.85
CA VAL A 24 -24.47 -15.22 42.05
C VAL A 24 -23.66 -15.18 40.76
N ALA A 25 -23.89 -14.13 39.97
CA ALA A 25 -22.92 -13.65 39.02
C ALA A 25 -21.66 -13.16 39.76
N GLY A 26 -20.49 -13.55 39.25
CA GLY A 26 -19.23 -12.86 39.53
C GLY A 26 -18.55 -13.21 40.84
N CYS A 27 -17.67 -14.21 40.81
CA CYS A 27 -16.35 -14.19 41.47
C CYS A 27 -15.56 -15.38 40.92
N ALA A 28 -14.53 -15.11 40.12
CA ALA A 28 -13.53 -16.10 39.74
C ALA A 28 -12.78 -16.54 41.00
N SER A 29 -13.25 -17.61 41.64
CA SER A 29 -12.48 -18.31 42.66
C SER A 29 -11.34 -19.05 41.98
N SER A 30 -10.15 -18.45 42.01
CA SER A 30 -8.90 -19.14 41.73
C SER A 30 -8.72 -20.24 42.77
N VAL A 31 -9.07 -21.48 42.41
CA VAL A 31 -8.69 -22.67 43.18
C VAL A 31 -7.15 -22.76 43.15
N PRO A 32 -6.47 -22.71 44.31
CA PRO A 32 -5.02 -22.87 44.36
C PRO A 32 -4.63 -24.27 43.87
N GLY A 33 -3.78 -24.36 42.85
CA GLY A 33 -3.19 -25.62 42.38
C GLY A 33 -3.54 -26.06 40.96
N HIS A 34 -4.34 -25.32 40.20
CA HIS A 34 -4.51 -25.58 38.77
C HIS A 34 -3.56 -24.72 37.91
N PRO A 35 -2.80 -25.30 36.98
CA PRO A 35 -1.92 -24.55 36.10
C PRO A 35 -2.74 -23.54 35.28
N VAL A 36 -2.40 -22.27 35.41
CA VAL A 36 -2.96 -21.20 34.58
C VAL A 36 -2.39 -21.38 33.17
N ALA A 37 -3.26 -21.50 32.16
CA ALA A 37 -2.84 -21.59 30.77
C ALA A 37 -1.98 -20.36 30.41
N ALA A 38 -0.85 -20.63 29.76
CA ALA A 38 0.10 -19.58 29.37
C ALA A 38 -0.55 -18.57 28.40
N PRO A 39 -0.11 -17.30 28.41
CA PRO A 39 -0.46 -16.33 27.39
C PRO A 39 -0.11 -16.84 25.99
N ASN A 40 -1.00 -16.61 25.02
CA ASN A 40 -0.84 -17.03 23.63
C ASN A 40 -0.37 -15.85 22.77
N THR A 41 0.93 -15.56 22.81
CA THR A 41 1.52 -14.38 22.14
C THR A 41 1.95 -14.66 20.70
N ALA A 42 2.47 -15.87 20.38
CA ALA A 42 3.04 -16.19 19.07
C ALA A 42 2.15 -15.89 17.87
N PRO A 43 0.83 -16.17 17.90
CA PRO A 43 -0.04 -15.88 16.76
C PRO A 43 -0.04 -14.40 16.38
N PHE A 44 -0.03 -13.51 17.37
CA PHE A 44 -0.11 -12.07 17.14
C PHE A 44 1.17 -11.54 16.51
N TYR A 45 2.32 -11.88 17.10
CA TYR A 45 3.60 -11.44 16.57
C TYR A 45 3.89 -12.04 15.19
N SER A 46 3.54 -13.32 14.98
CA SER A 46 3.68 -13.97 13.67
C SER A 46 2.81 -13.30 12.60
N ALA A 47 1.55 -12.99 12.93
CA ALA A 47 0.63 -12.30 12.03
C ALA A 47 1.10 -10.91 11.66
N VAL A 48 1.64 -10.14 12.61
CA VAL A 48 2.14 -8.79 12.34
C VAL A 48 3.42 -8.82 11.52
N VAL A 49 4.32 -9.80 11.74
CA VAL A 49 5.49 -9.96 10.89
C VAL A 49 5.13 -10.48 9.50
N ASP A 50 4.15 -11.36 9.36
CA ASP A 50 3.60 -11.70 8.04
C ASP A 50 3.16 -10.43 7.31
N LEU A 51 2.33 -9.58 7.96
CA LEU A 51 1.91 -8.30 7.39
C LEU A 51 3.09 -7.41 6.98
N MET A 52 4.10 -7.25 7.84
CA MET A 52 5.27 -6.38 7.59
C MET A 52 6.00 -6.69 6.28
N THR A 53 5.88 -7.93 5.82
CA THR A 53 6.68 -8.48 4.72
C THR A 53 5.87 -8.70 3.45
N GLN A 54 4.56 -8.46 3.52
CA GLN A 54 3.71 -8.40 2.34
C GLN A 54 4.21 -7.28 1.43
N SER A 55 4.44 -7.61 0.16
CA SER A 55 4.81 -6.61 -0.85
C SER A 55 3.65 -5.64 -1.14
N ALA A 56 2.42 -6.13 -1.02
CA ALA A 56 1.23 -5.32 -1.05
C ALA A 56 0.16 -5.92 -0.12
N ALA A 57 -0.73 -5.07 0.37
CA ALA A 57 -1.85 -5.46 1.23
C ALA A 57 -3.14 -4.78 0.78
N HIS A 58 -4.26 -5.45 1.05
CA HIS A 58 -5.60 -4.98 0.72
C HIS A 58 -6.36 -4.72 2.02
N TYR A 59 -6.83 -3.50 2.15
CA TYR A 59 -7.55 -3.02 3.32
C TYR A 59 -8.93 -2.56 2.92
N SER A 60 -9.90 -2.77 3.80
CA SER A 60 -11.19 -2.09 3.72
C SER A 60 -11.64 -1.65 5.09
N GLY A 61 -12.50 -0.66 5.13
CA GLY A 61 -13.01 -0.15 6.39
C GLY A 61 -14.12 0.86 6.19
N SER A 62 -14.47 1.50 7.30
CA SER A 62 -15.42 2.61 7.30
C SER A 62 -14.91 3.74 8.18
N ASP A 63 -15.50 4.92 8.02
CA ASP A 63 -15.39 6.01 8.98
C ASP A 63 -16.63 6.06 9.90
N ALA A 64 -16.59 6.89 10.93
CA ALA A 64 -17.72 7.09 11.86
C ALA A 64 -18.92 7.81 11.23
N ARG A 65 -18.76 8.44 10.06
CA ARG A 65 -19.82 9.08 9.28
C ARG A 65 -20.53 8.08 8.34
N GLY A 66 -20.09 6.82 8.33
CA GLY A 66 -20.64 5.75 7.49
C GLY A 66 -20.07 5.70 6.08
N GLY A 67 -19.05 6.50 5.77
CA GLY A 67 -18.26 6.36 4.56
C GLY A 67 -17.48 5.05 4.59
N THR A 68 -17.35 4.40 3.44
CA THR A 68 -16.60 3.15 3.27
C THR A 68 -15.38 3.40 2.41
N TRP A 69 -14.31 2.64 2.63
CA TRP A 69 -13.12 2.69 1.79
C TRP A 69 -12.57 1.29 1.57
N ASP A 70 -11.97 1.09 0.40
CA ASP A 70 -11.37 -0.16 -0.05
C ASP A 70 -10.12 0.19 -0.85
N VAL A 71 -8.95 -0.16 -0.33
CA VAL A 71 -7.66 0.31 -0.85
C VAL A 71 -6.61 -0.79 -0.80
N ARG A 72 -5.76 -0.80 -1.81
CA ARG A 72 -4.59 -1.66 -1.90
C ARG A 72 -3.36 -0.79 -1.79
N ALA A 73 -2.40 -1.18 -0.95
CA ALA A 73 -1.17 -0.42 -0.74
C ALA A 73 0.07 -1.29 -0.93
N THR A 74 1.13 -0.71 -1.47
CA THR A 74 2.46 -1.34 -1.58
C THR A 74 3.24 -1.20 -0.27
N ALA A 75 4.31 -1.99 -0.13
CA ALA A 75 5.21 -1.93 1.01
C ALA A 75 5.86 -0.55 1.22
N THR A 76 6.02 0.25 0.16
CA THR A 76 6.55 1.63 0.25
C THR A 76 5.48 2.71 0.42
N GLY A 77 4.20 2.35 0.33
CA GLY A 77 3.09 3.24 0.69
C GLY A 77 2.37 3.89 -0.50
N GLU A 78 2.63 3.47 -1.74
CA GLU A 78 1.74 3.76 -2.86
C GLU A 78 0.39 3.08 -2.62
N VAL A 79 -0.70 3.79 -2.94
CA VAL A 79 -2.06 3.34 -2.65
C VAL A 79 -2.91 3.44 -3.91
N LEU A 80 -3.76 2.45 -4.15
CA LEU A 80 -4.82 2.51 -5.15
C LEU A 80 -6.11 1.93 -4.58
N GLY A 81 -7.21 2.64 -4.71
CA GLY A 81 -8.49 2.14 -4.23
C GLY A 81 -9.65 3.08 -4.48
N LYS A 82 -10.69 2.92 -3.68
CA LYS A 82 -11.94 3.68 -3.74
C LYS A 82 -12.35 4.13 -2.34
N VAL A 83 -12.94 5.31 -2.29
CA VAL A 83 -13.55 5.88 -1.08
C VAL A 83 -14.98 6.29 -1.39
N GLY A 84 -15.91 6.06 -0.47
CA GLY A 84 -17.35 6.23 -0.64
C GLY A 84 -18.07 4.91 -0.91
N SER A 85 -19.38 4.99 -1.15
CA SER A 85 -20.26 3.83 -1.32
C SER A 85 -20.89 3.78 -2.72
N GLY A 86 -20.96 2.58 -3.29
CA GLY A 86 -21.65 2.32 -4.56
C GLY A 86 -21.16 3.18 -5.74
N GLY A 87 -22.12 3.68 -6.53
CA GLY A 87 -21.86 4.52 -7.71
C GLY A 87 -21.31 5.92 -7.40
N ASP A 88 -21.25 6.30 -6.13
CA ASP A 88 -20.72 7.58 -5.65
C ASP A 88 -19.31 7.44 -5.04
N SER A 89 -18.60 6.38 -5.42
CA SER A 89 -17.20 6.15 -5.03
C SER A 89 -16.24 7.00 -5.85
N THR A 90 -15.24 7.57 -5.17
CA THR A 90 -14.11 8.29 -5.73
C THR A 90 -12.93 7.34 -5.84
N ASP A 91 -12.32 7.19 -7.02
CA ASP A 91 -11.06 6.46 -7.11
C ASP A 91 -9.94 7.29 -6.49
N VAL A 92 -9.03 6.64 -5.79
CA VAL A 92 -7.92 7.28 -5.08
C VAL A 92 -6.62 6.61 -5.49
N LEU A 93 -5.61 7.42 -5.80
CA LEU A 93 -4.25 6.99 -6.09
C LEU A 93 -3.29 7.83 -5.26
N VAL A 94 -2.44 7.19 -4.47
CA VAL A 94 -1.31 7.82 -3.80
C VAL A 94 -0.04 7.31 -4.44
N VAL A 95 0.78 8.21 -4.99
CA VAL A 95 2.07 7.88 -5.58
C VAL A 95 3.06 8.99 -5.25
N ASP A 96 4.27 8.61 -4.81
CA ASP A 96 5.32 9.56 -4.39
C ASP A 96 4.83 10.54 -3.30
N GLY A 97 3.99 10.05 -2.38
CA GLY A 97 3.40 10.84 -1.30
C GLY A 97 2.34 11.87 -1.74
N LYS A 98 1.97 11.92 -3.03
CA LYS A 98 0.89 12.78 -3.54
C LYS A 98 -0.39 12.01 -3.71
N THR A 99 -1.48 12.57 -3.20
CA THR A 99 -2.84 12.01 -3.34
C THR A 99 -3.54 12.59 -4.57
N TYR A 100 -4.06 11.69 -5.39
CA TYR A 100 -4.90 11.97 -6.54
C TYR A 100 -6.28 11.34 -6.30
N ALA A 101 -7.32 12.08 -6.63
CA ALA A 101 -8.70 11.62 -6.54
C ALA A 101 -9.39 11.78 -7.89
N LYS A 102 -10.18 10.79 -8.27
CA LYS A 102 -11.00 10.81 -9.48
C LYS A 102 -12.46 10.69 -9.06
N PRO A 103 -13.13 11.81 -8.74
CA PRO A 103 -14.49 11.79 -8.26
C PRO A 103 -15.47 11.35 -9.37
N PRO A 104 -16.59 10.72 -8.99
CA PRO A 104 -17.67 10.44 -9.94
C PRO A 104 -18.30 11.75 -10.42
N LYS A 105 -19.02 11.72 -11.55
CA LYS A 105 -19.65 12.92 -12.13
C LYS A 105 -20.55 13.67 -11.14
N SER A 106 -21.20 12.95 -10.23
CA SER A 106 -22.08 13.48 -9.19
C SER A 106 -21.36 14.36 -8.15
N LYS A 107 -20.04 14.18 -7.96
CA LYS A 107 -19.25 14.83 -6.89
C LYS A 107 -18.13 15.75 -7.38
N ALA A 108 -17.82 15.75 -8.67
CA ALA A 108 -16.78 16.61 -9.24
C ALA A 108 -17.10 18.13 -9.16
N SER A 109 -18.28 18.52 -8.66
CA SER A 109 -18.86 19.87 -8.77
C SER A 109 -18.64 20.80 -7.58
N ALA A 110 -18.21 20.32 -6.40
CA ALA A 110 -18.39 21.12 -5.18
C ALA A 110 -17.55 22.41 -5.13
N ASN A 111 -16.29 22.39 -5.59
CA ASN A 111 -15.34 23.50 -5.40
C ASN A 111 -14.32 23.65 -6.55
N LEU A 112 -14.77 23.74 -7.81
CA LEU A 112 -13.85 23.93 -8.94
C LEU A 112 -13.26 25.35 -9.01
N PRO A 113 -11.97 25.51 -9.40
CA PRO A 113 -11.38 26.82 -9.67
C PRO A 113 -12.16 27.62 -10.72
N ARG A 114 -12.02 28.96 -10.69
CA ARG A 114 -12.71 29.83 -11.66
C ARG A 114 -12.27 29.50 -13.09
N GLY A 115 -13.24 29.46 -14.01
CA GLY A 115 -12.99 29.17 -15.42
C GLY A 115 -12.91 27.67 -15.76
N MET A 116 -13.06 26.78 -14.77
CA MET A 116 -13.17 25.35 -14.98
C MET A 116 -14.63 24.91 -14.88
N SER A 117 -15.06 24.07 -15.81
CA SER A 117 -16.38 23.44 -15.78
C SER A 117 -16.25 21.95 -15.44
N LEU A 118 -17.39 21.33 -15.11
CA LEU A 118 -17.47 19.89 -14.85
C LEU A 118 -16.89 19.02 -15.97
N SER A 119 -17.14 19.38 -17.23
CA SER A 119 -16.59 18.67 -18.38
C SER A 119 -15.07 18.74 -18.47
N ASP A 120 -14.43 19.74 -17.84
CA ASP A 120 -12.98 19.86 -17.85
C ASP A 120 -12.31 18.90 -16.86
N VAL A 121 -13.01 18.49 -15.79
CA VAL A 121 -12.52 17.57 -14.73
C VAL A 121 -13.07 16.16 -14.82
N GLU A 122 -14.14 15.96 -15.59
CA GLU A 122 -14.81 14.68 -15.71
C GLU A 122 -13.84 13.57 -16.17
N GLY A 123 -13.77 12.49 -15.39
CA GLY A 123 -12.93 11.34 -15.73
C GLY A 123 -11.42 11.60 -15.62
N LYS A 124 -11.01 12.72 -15.03
CA LYS A 124 -9.60 13.05 -14.78
C LYS A 124 -9.24 12.89 -13.31
N TRP A 125 -7.96 12.63 -13.07
CA TRP A 125 -7.38 12.66 -11.73
C TRP A 125 -7.18 14.11 -11.29
N LEU A 126 -7.58 14.41 -10.07
CA LEU A 126 -7.51 15.73 -9.46
C LEU A 126 -6.59 15.68 -8.22
N THR A 127 -5.87 16.76 -7.93
CA THR A 127 -5.09 16.94 -6.70
C THR A 127 -5.12 18.39 -6.22
N GLY A 128 -4.46 18.68 -5.09
CA GLY A 128 -4.24 20.04 -4.59
C GLY A 128 -5.38 20.62 -3.73
N SER A 129 -6.43 19.85 -3.47
CA SER A 129 -7.50 20.22 -2.53
C SER A 129 -7.59 19.20 -1.40
N ASP A 130 -7.71 19.69 -0.15
CA ASP A 130 -7.87 18.86 1.04
C ASP A 130 -9.18 18.05 0.99
N ASP A 131 -10.24 18.60 0.38
CA ASP A 131 -11.54 17.94 0.20
C ASP A 131 -11.45 16.69 -0.69
N LEU A 132 -10.45 16.62 -1.59
CA LEU A 132 -10.25 15.46 -2.48
C LEU A 132 -9.69 14.26 -1.73
N ALA A 133 -9.03 14.48 -0.60
CA ALA A 133 -8.53 13.44 0.28
C ALA A 133 -9.55 13.07 1.38
N GLU A 134 -10.73 13.70 1.40
CA GLU A 134 -11.77 13.40 2.38
C GLU A 134 -12.21 11.92 2.27
N GLY A 135 -12.11 11.20 3.38
CA GLY A 135 -12.42 9.78 3.48
C GLY A 135 -11.27 8.84 3.05
N VAL A 136 -10.15 9.36 2.56
CA VAL A 136 -8.91 8.58 2.48
C VAL A 136 -8.35 8.44 3.89
N PRO A 137 -8.09 7.22 4.40
CA PRO A 137 -7.47 7.06 5.71
C PRO A 137 -6.16 7.86 5.78
N ALA A 138 -6.04 8.70 6.81
CA ALA A 138 -4.83 9.47 7.02
C ALA A 138 -3.68 8.57 7.49
N GLY A 139 -2.45 8.96 7.14
CA GLY A 139 -1.24 8.22 7.51
C GLY A 139 -0.77 7.23 6.44
N SER A 140 0.31 6.51 6.75
CA SER A 140 0.87 5.51 5.83
C SER A 140 0.01 4.25 5.85
N LEU A 141 -0.52 3.88 4.68
CA LEU A 141 -1.19 2.59 4.47
C LEU A 141 -0.21 1.48 4.07
N SER A 142 1.10 1.73 4.17
CA SER A 142 2.10 0.68 3.94
C SER A 142 1.90 -0.47 4.94
N PRO A 143 1.85 -1.73 4.49
CA PRO A 143 1.79 -2.89 5.38
C PRO A 143 2.98 -2.96 6.33
N ARG A 144 4.15 -2.50 5.90
CA ARG A 144 5.35 -2.43 6.74
C ARG A 144 5.17 -1.43 7.88
N GLU A 145 4.78 -0.20 7.54
CA GLU A 145 4.64 0.86 8.54
C GLU A 145 3.53 0.53 9.54
N LEU A 146 2.40 0.02 9.04
CA LEU A 146 1.31 -0.44 9.88
C LEU A 146 1.74 -1.60 10.80
N ALA A 147 2.52 -2.56 10.29
CA ALA A 147 3.06 -3.64 11.10
C ALA A 147 4.03 -3.15 12.18
N ASN A 148 4.90 -2.18 11.90
CA ASN A 148 5.79 -1.57 12.90
C ASN A 148 4.99 -0.95 14.06
N GLN A 149 3.91 -0.24 13.74
CA GLN A 149 3.01 0.34 14.73
C GLN A 149 2.29 -0.73 15.56
N LEU A 150 1.83 -1.81 14.90
CA LEU A 150 1.19 -2.94 15.56
C LEU A 150 2.16 -3.71 16.48
N LEU A 151 3.40 -3.94 16.06
CA LEU A 151 4.43 -4.54 16.94
C LEU A 151 4.63 -3.69 18.19
N SER A 152 4.80 -2.37 18.02
CA SER A 152 4.95 -1.44 19.14
C SER A 152 3.72 -1.41 20.06
N ALA A 153 2.53 -1.68 19.52
CA ALA A 153 1.30 -1.77 20.29
C ALA A 153 1.17 -3.11 21.04
N LEU A 154 1.57 -4.21 20.42
CA LEU A 154 1.64 -5.54 21.05
C LEU A 154 2.61 -5.56 22.24
N ASP A 155 3.74 -4.87 22.13
CA ASP A 155 4.72 -4.72 23.21
C ASP A 155 4.14 -4.05 24.47
N ARG A 156 3.10 -3.23 24.26
CA ARG A 156 2.41 -2.48 25.31
C ARG A 156 1.04 -3.09 25.66
N ALA A 157 0.69 -4.23 25.07
CA ALA A 157 -0.54 -4.93 25.39
C ALA A 157 -0.46 -5.48 26.82
N SER A 158 -1.46 -5.16 27.63
CA SER A 158 -1.49 -5.54 29.05
C SER A 158 -2.03 -6.94 29.30
N ALA A 159 -2.76 -7.52 28.34
CA ALA A 159 -3.35 -8.85 28.45
C ALA A 159 -3.45 -9.53 27.09
N TYR A 160 -2.95 -10.77 27.01
CA TYR A 160 -3.11 -11.65 25.85
C TYR A 160 -4.14 -12.74 26.15
N PRO A 161 -4.86 -13.23 25.12
CA PRO A 161 -5.70 -14.41 25.27
C PRO A 161 -4.82 -15.61 25.65
N ARG A 162 -5.41 -16.59 26.33
CA ARG A 162 -4.75 -17.82 26.74
C ARG A 162 -4.97 -18.91 25.70
N VAL A 163 -4.07 -19.90 25.72
CA VAL A 163 -4.22 -21.08 24.87
C VAL A 163 -5.53 -21.80 25.21
N GLY A 164 -6.41 -21.96 24.22
CA GLY A 164 -7.71 -22.60 24.37
C GLY A 164 -8.90 -21.65 24.63
N ASP A 165 -8.66 -20.35 24.73
CA ASP A 165 -9.73 -19.35 24.73
C ASP A 165 -10.58 -19.46 23.46
N THR A 166 -11.89 -19.26 23.59
CA THR A 166 -12.84 -19.39 22.48
C THR A 166 -12.55 -18.34 21.41
N PRO A 167 -12.25 -18.73 20.16
CA PRO A 167 -12.05 -17.78 19.08
C PRO A 167 -13.35 -17.03 18.72
N VAL A 168 -13.21 -15.87 18.09
CA VAL A 168 -14.30 -15.09 17.51
C VAL A 168 -14.34 -15.29 15.98
N GLN A 169 -15.52 -15.19 15.37
CA GLN A 169 -15.66 -15.27 13.92
C GLN A 169 -15.41 -13.89 13.28
N ILE A 170 -14.51 -13.82 12.30
CA ILE A 170 -14.27 -12.63 11.47
C ILE A 170 -14.31 -13.04 10.00
N GLY A 171 -15.35 -12.61 9.28
CA GLY A 171 -15.59 -13.09 7.92
C GLY A 171 -15.74 -14.62 7.90
N SER A 172 -14.92 -15.31 7.10
CA SER A 172 -14.85 -16.78 7.07
C SER A 172 -13.87 -17.39 8.07
N ASP A 173 -13.06 -16.59 8.77
CA ASP A 173 -11.99 -17.08 9.64
C ASP A 173 -12.36 -17.07 11.13
N GLN A 174 -11.83 -18.05 11.85
CA GLN A 174 -11.75 -18.01 13.31
C GLN A 174 -10.57 -17.14 13.71
N ALA A 175 -10.76 -16.26 14.69
CA ALA A 175 -9.78 -15.27 15.10
C ALA A 175 -9.61 -15.25 16.62
N ILE A 176 -8.44 -14.86 17.08
CA ILE A 176 -8.19 -14.51 18.48
C ILE A 176 -7.86 -13.03 18.56
N GLU A 177 -8.28 -12.39 19.66
CA GLU A 177 -8.19 -10.94 19.82
C GLU A 177 -7.28 -10.56 20.97
N VAL A 178 -6.55 -9.45 20.80
CA VAL A 178 -5.74 -8.83 21.85
C VAL A 178 -6.05 -7.33 21.93
N PRO A 179 -6.40 -6.79 23.10
CA PRO A 179 -6.50 -5.36 23.30
C PRO A 179 -5.11 -4.73 23.35
N THR A 180 -4.90 -3.68 22.57
CA THR A 180 -3.65 -2.91 22.52
C THR A 180 -3.94 -1.41 22.71
N PRO A 181 -2.92 -0.57 22.98
CA PRO A 181 -3.13 0.88 23.09
C PRO A 181 -3.69 1.55 21.83
N ILE A 182 -3.56 0.91 20.67
CA ILE A 182 -4.04 1.45 19.39
C ILE A 182 -5.32 0.76 18.90
N GLY A 183 -5.93 -0.10 19.72
CA GLY A 183 -7.17 -0.80 19.40
C GLY A 183 -7.12 -2.30 19.66
N THR A 184 -8.21 -2.98 19.34
CA THR A 184 -8.29 -4.44 19.42
C THR A 184 -7.79 -5.04 18.11
N LEU A 185 -6.68 -5.78 18.18
CA LEU A 185 -6.12 -6.51 17.06
C LEU A 185 -6.66 -7.93 17.05
N ALA A 186 -7.19 -8.37 15.92
CA ALA A 186 -7.63 -9.74 15.69
C ALA A 186 -6.75 -10.41 14.63
N VAL A 187 -6.28 -11.61 14.93
CA VAL A 187 -5.45 -12.44 14.05
C VAL A 187 -6.08 -13.82 13.89
N SER A 188 -5.77 -14.53 12.81
CA SER A 188 -6.31 -15.88 12.60
C SER A 188 -5.94 -16.82 13.78
N ALA A 189 -6.88 -17.67 14.17
CA ALA A 189 -6.70 -18.61 15.28
C ALA A 189 -5.79 -19.80 14.91
N THR A 190 -5.64 -20.07 13.60
CA THR A 190 -4.80 -21.14 13.07
C THR A 190 -3.73 -20.59 12.15
N ALA A 191 -2.59 -21.30 12.11
CA ALA A 191 -1.53 -21.03 11.16
C ALA A 191 -1.99 -21.29 9.71
N PRO A 192 -1.45 -20.56 8.71
CA PRO A 192 -0.54 -19.43 8.84
C PRO A 192 -1.25 -18.22 9.50
N TYR A 193 -0.61 -17.64 10.51
CA TYR A 193 -1.19 -16.55 11.28
C TYR A 193 -1.17 -15.26 10.46
N ARG A 194 -2.32 -14.60 10.36
CA ARG A 194 -2.47 -13.35 9.61
C ARG A 194 -3.30 -12.33 10.38
N VAL A 195 -3.03 -11.05 10.16
CA VAL A 195 -3.89 -9.98 10.66
C VAL A 195 -5.22 -10.04 9.91
N LEU A 196 -6.34 -9.99 10.64
CA LEU A 196 -7.68 -10.05 10.06
C LEU A 196 -8.44 -8.74 10.26
N ARG A 197 -8.30 -8.12 11.43
CA ARG A 197 -9.00 -6.89 11.78
C ARG A 197 -8.23 -6.07 12.80
N LEU A 198 -8.25 -4.75 12.65
CA LEU A 198 -7.88 -3.80 13.67
C LEU A 198 -9.10 -2.92 13.97
N THR A 199 -9.59 -2.95 15.21
CA THR A 199 -10.67 -2.07 15.66
C THR A 199 -10.08 -0.94 16.48
N PRO A 200 -10.04 0.31 15.98
CA PRO A 200 -9.55 1.45 16.74
C PRO A 200 -10.32 1.64 18.07
N PRO A 201 -9.68 2.24 19.10
CA PRO A 201 -10.35 2.48 20.37
C PRO A 201 -11.51 3.49 20.19
N THR A 202 -12.66 3.17 20.75
CA THR A 202 -13.82 4.08 20.75
C THR A 202 -13.61 5.21 21.76
N GLY A 203 -13.78 6.47 21.35
CA GLY A 203 -13.99 7.59 22.28
C GLY A 203 -12.76 8.23 22.94
N VAL A 204 -11.53 8.06 22.44
CA VAL A 204 -10.40 8.88 22.90
C VAL A 204 -10.46 10.26 22.24
N GLY A 205 -10.89 11.26 23.00
CA GLY A 205 -10.76 12.66 22.62
C GLY A 205 -9.30 13.00 22.33
N ALA A 206 -9.09 13.75 21.25
CA ALA A 206 -7.78 14.20 20.80
C ALA A 206 -6.96 14.81 21.96
N SER A 207 -5.89 14.13 22.38
CA SER A 207 -4.78 14.85 23.01
C SER A 207 -4.05 15.58 21.89
N SER A 208 -4.23 16.89 21.86
CA SER A 208 -3.68 17.83 20.90
C SER A 208 -2.18 18.06 21.09
N THR A 209 -1.36 17.03 20.90
CA THR A 209 0.04 17.26 20.50
C THR A 209 0.06 17.29 18.99
N SER A 210 0.12 18.51 18.43
CA SER A 210 0.31 18.72 16.99
C SER A 210 1.54 17.94 16.52
N PRO A 211 1.41 17.05 15.52
CA PRO A 211 2.59 16.47 14.89
C PRO A 211 3.37 17.57 14.19
N THR A 212 4.66 17.70 14.53
CA THR A 212 5.61 18.43 13.70
C THR A 212 5.71 17.75 12.33
N PRO A 213 5.94 18.49 11.22
CA PRO A 213 5.97 17.95 9.86
C PRO A 213 6.99 16.83 9.60
N ASP A 214 7.93 16.60 10.53
CA ASP A 214 9.06 15.68 10.36
C ASP A 214 8.90 14.34 11.09
N THR A 215 7.74 14.03 11.67
CA THR A 215 7.49 12.72 12.31
C THR A 215 6.63 11.84 11.38
N PRO A 216 7.11 10.66 10.94
CA PRO A 216 6.32 9.70 10.17
C PRO A 216 4.99 9.41 10.91
N GLY A 217 3.89 9.69 10.22
CA GLY A 217 2.55 9.79 10.81
C GLY A 217 2.06 8.50 11.43
N ILE A 218 1.75 8.56 12.72
CA ILE A 218 0.98 7.54 13.46
C ILE A 218 -0.40 7.43 12.80
N PHE A 219 -0.76 6.22 12.38
CA PHE A 219 -2.02 5.88 11.70
C PHE A 219 -3.28 6.20 12.55
N LEU A 220 -3.12 6.39 13.87
CA LEU A 220 -4.23 6.38 14.84
C LEU A 220 -4.27 7.60 15.77
N GLY A 221 -3.69 8.73 15.37
CA GLY A 221 -3.79 9.94 16.17
C GLY A 221 -3.67 11.20 15.32
N THR A 222 -4.77 11.96 15.26
CA THR A 222 -4.86 13.45 15.31
C THR A 222 -5.81 14.13 14.32
N GLN A 223 -6.54 13.41 13.46
CA GLN A 223 -7.56 14.04 12.61
C GLN A 223 -8.98 13.56 12.97
N ASN A 224 -9.94 14.47 12.94
CA ASN A 224 -11.29 14.41 13.54
C ASN A 224 -12.25 13.32 12.99
N ASP A 225 -11.76 12.36 12.21
CA ASP A 225 -12.57 11.25 11.71
C ASP A 225 -12.23 9.96 12.48
N GLN A 226 -13.13 9.55 13.36
CA GLN A 226 -13.04 8.25 14.02
C GLN A 226 -13.10 7.16 12.96
N LEU A 227 -11.97 6.50 12.69
CA LEU A 227 -11.92 5.32 11.85
C LEU A 227 -12.72 4.18 12.51
N GLY A 228 -13.56 3.51 11.71
CA GLY A 228 -14.19 2.25 12.07
C GLY A 228 -13.20 1.07 11.99
N PRO A 229 -13.67 -0.16 12.17
CA PRO A 229 -12.83 -1.35 12.03
C PRO A 229 -12.18 -1.43 10.65
N ILE A 230 -10.89 -1.72 10.65
CA ILE A 230 -10.10 -1.96 9.44
C ILE A 230 -9.97 -3.46 9.25
N MET A 231 -10.40 -3.92 8.08
CA MET A 231 -10.34 -5.30 7.64
C MET A 231 -9.12 -5.50 6.76
N PHE A 232 -8.42 -6.61 6.99
CA PHE A 232 -7.25 -7.02 6.21
C PHE A 232 -7.69 -8.16 5.30
N ILE A 233 -7.76 -7.90 4.01
CA ILE A 233 -8.27 -8.84 3.02
C ILE A 233 -7.11 -9.71 2.52
N LEU A 234 -7.34 -11.02 2.49
CA LEU A 234 -6.32 -11.98 2.05
C LEU A 234 -5.98 -11.75 0.57
N MET A 235 -4.69 -11.63 0.28
CA MET A 235 -4.17 -11.51 -1.09
C MET A 235 -3.34 -12.73 -1.47
N THR A 236 -3.57 -13.25 -2.67
CA THR A 236 -2.68 -14.22 -3.29
C THR A 236 -1.42 -13.53 -3.81
N ALA A 237 -0.39 -14.31 -4.18
CA ALA A 237 0.81 -13.74 -4.81
C ALA A 237 0.48 -13.02 -6.13
N ALA A 238 -0.45 -13.58 -6.92
CA ALA A 238 -0.91 -12.95 -8.16
C ALA A 238 -1.65 -11.64 -7.88
N ASP A 239 -2.46 -11.56 -6.83
CA ASP A 239 -3.14 -10.30 -6.46
C ASP A 239 -2.13 -9.22 -6.07
N ARG A 240 -1.07 -9.58 -5.33
CA ARG A 240 0.00 -8.64 -4.96
C ARG A 240 0.76 -8.13 -6.19
N ASP A 241 1.08 -9.00 -7.14
CA ASP A 241 1.71 -8.58 -8.41
C ASP A 241 0.78 -7.67 -9.24
N GLN A 242 -0.53 -7.94 -9.19
CA GLN A 242 -1.52 -7.13 -9.88
C GLN A 242 -1.62 -5.72 -9.28
N VAL A 243 -1.42 -5.52 -7.97
CA VAL A 243 -1.40 -4.18 -7.35
C VAL A 243 -0.36 -3.27 -8.00
N TYR A 244 0.86 -3.76 -8.16
CA TYR A 244 1.93 -2.99 -8.82
C TYR A 244 1.57 -2.64 -10.26
N THR A 245 1.01 -3.60 -10.99
CA THR A 245 0.57 -3.39 -12.38
C THR A 245 -0.54 -2.35 -12.46
N ASP A 246 -1.53 -2.43 -11.57
CA ASP A 246 -2.64 -1.49 -11.50
C ASP A 246 -2.17 -0.09 -11.15
N ILE A 247 -1.29 0.08 -10.16
CA ILE A 247 -0.71 1.38 -9.78
C ILE A 247 0.06 1.98 -10.96
N VAL A 248 0.88 1.19 -11.66
CA VAL A 248 1.59 1.65 -12.87
C VAL A 248 0.59 2.11 -13.93
N ASN A 249 -0.43 1.31 -14.22
CA ASN A 249 -1.43 1.64 -15.23
C ASN A 249 -2.21 2.92 -14.88
N GLN A 250 -2.61 3.09 -13.61
CA GLN A 250 -3.29 4.31 -13.18
C GLN A 250 -2.35 5.53 -13.18
N THR A 251 -1.10 5.35 -12.77
CA THR A 251 -0.06 6.40 -12.79
C THR A 251 0.19 6.92 -14.22
N GLN A 252 0.16 6.05 -15.23
CA GLN A 252 0.25 6.46 -16.64
C GLN A 252 -0.87 7.43 -17.06
N THR A 253 -2.07 7.30 -16.47
CA THR A 253 -3.20 8.18 -16.78
C THR A 253 -3.10 9.56 -16.12
N LEU A 254 -2.09 9.79 -15.27
CA LEU A 254 -1.85 11.09 -14.63
C LEU A 254 -1.30 12.14 -15.60
N SER A 255 -0.97 11.79 -16.86
CA SER A 255 -0.54 12.78 -17.86
C SER A 255 -1.59 13.87 -18.11
N ASN A 256 -2.86 13.55 -17.87
CA ASN A 256 -4.00 14.45 -17.99
C ASN A 256 -4.57 14.87 -16.62
N SER A 257 -3.82 14.69 -15.54
CA SER A 257 -4.25 15.05 -14.20
C SER A 257 -4.23 16.57 -13.99
N LEU A 258 -5.17 17.06 -13.18
CA LEU A 258 -5.36 18.48 -12.91
C LEU A 258 -5.07 18.80 -11.45
N ASP A 259 -4.42 19.94 -11.23
CA ASP A 259 -4.25 20.50 -9.89
C ASP A 259 -5.33 21.56 -9.66
N VAL A 260 -6.34 21.23 -8.85
CA VAL A 260 -7.42 22.15 -8.48
C VAL A 260 -7.06 23.00 -7.25
N GLY A 261 -5.88 22.76 -6.67
CA GLY A 261 -5.24 23.59 -5.66
C GLY A 261 -4.74 24.94 -6.19
N ILE A 262 -4.73 25.10 -7.52
CA ILE A 262 -4.19 26.27 -8.21
C ILE A 262 -5.29 26.94 -9.03
N ASN A 263 -5.41 28.26 -8.85
CA ASN A 263 -6.31 29.11 -9.60
C ASN A 263 -5.51 30.04 -10.52
N PHE A 264 -5.87 30.05 -11.81
CA PHE A 264 -5.32 30.97 -12.79
C PHE A 264 -6.32 32.06 -13.14
N GLN A 265 -5.87 33.30 -13.17
CA GLN A 265 -6.61 34.44 -13.71
C GLN A 265 -5.93 34.88 -15.00
N PHE A 266 -6.69 34.89 -16.09
CA PHE A 266 -6.21 35.26 -17.42
C PHE A 266 -7.37 35.78 -18.28
N ASP A 267 -7.06 36.42 -19.40
CA ASP A 267 -8.05 36.81 -20.40
C ASP A 267 -8.33 35.62 -21.33
N PRO A 268 -9.57 35.08 -21.38
CA PRO A 268 -9.90 33.94 -22.23
C PRO A 268 -9.84 34.27 -23.73
N SER A 269 -9.83 35.54 -24.13
CA SER A 269 -9.62 35.95 -25.52
C SER A 269 -8.14 36.04 -25.89
N GLY A 270 -7.30 36.38 -24.89
CA GLY A 270 -5.87 36.66 -25.02
C GLY A 270 -5.51 37.73 -26.04
N ASN A 271 -4.21 37.96 -26.17
CA ASN A 271 -3.67 38.86 -27.19
C ASN A 271 -3.27 38.06 -28.43
N LEU A 272 -3.78 38.46 -29.58
CA LEU A 272 -3.52 37.81 -30.87
C LEU A 272 -2.61 38.66 -31.73
N ASP A 273 -1.48 38.09 -32.13
CA ASP A 273 -0.60 38.62 -33.15
C ASP A 273 -0.58 37.64 -34.32
N CYS A 274 -1.53 37.83 -35.25
CA CYS A 274 -1.67 37.00 -36.43
C CYS A 274 -1.09 37.68 -37.67
N ASN A 275 -0.29 36.94 -38.41
CA ASN A 275 0.22 37.33 -39.71
C ASN A 275 -0.08 36.25 -40.75
N GLU A 276 0.44 36.42 -41.97
CA GLU A 276 0.16 35.51 -43.08
C GLU A 276 0.76 34.10 -42.91
N ALA A 277 1.72 33.92 -42.00
CA ALA A 277 2.44 32.68 -41.78
C ALA A 277 2.01 31.94 -40.51
N SER A 278 1.47 32.64 -39.51
CA SER A 278 1.06 32.04 -38.24
C SER A 278 0.22 33.01 -37.42
N CYS A 279 -0.50 32.49 -36.43
CA CYS A 279 -1.02 33.31 -35.35
C CYS A 279 -0.34 32.99 -34.01
N THR A 280 0.20 34.02 -33.36
CA THR A 280 0.76 33.93 -32.02
C THR A 280 -0.30 34.36 -31.00
N VAL A 281 -0.58 33.49 -30.04
CA VAL A 281 -1.50 33.74 -28.94
C VAL A 281 -0.69 33.97 -27.68
N THR A 282 -0.86 35.12 -27.06
CA THR A 282 -0.17 35.49 -25.80
C THR A 282 -1.19 35.78 -24.71
N SER A 283 -0.98 35.21 -23.53
CA SER A 283 -1.83 35.45 -22.36
C SER A 283 -0.99 35.77 -21.13
N THR A 284 -1.34 36.85 -20.44
CA THR A 284 -0.83 37.13 -19.10
C THR A 284 -1.64 36.35 -18.08
N VAL A 285 -0.96 35.54 -17.29
CA VAL A 285 -1.53 34.62 -16.32
C VAL A 285 -1.11 35.06 -14.92
N THR A 286 -2.08 35.28 -14.05
CA THR A 286 -1.85 35.46 -12.61
C THR A 286 -2.20 34.18 -11.89
N THR A 287 -1.23 33.60 -11.18
CA THR A 287 -1.37 32.35 -10.42
C THR A 287 -1.63 32.66 -8.95
N SER A 288 -2.56 31.93 -8.36
CA SER A 288 -2.87 31.96 -6.92
C SER A 288 -3.24 30.55 -6.42
N THR A 289 -2.99 30.25 -5.16
CA THR A 289 -3.38 28.97 -4.55
C THR A 289 -4.80 29.03 -3.98
N THR A 290 -5.57 27.95 -4.08
CA THR A 290 -6.87 27.79 -3.41
C THR A 290 -6.75 27.21 -2.00
N ALA A 291 -5.55 26.71 -1.64
CA ALA A 291 -5.26 26.20 -0.31
C ALA A 291 -5.52 27.26 0.78
N THR A 292 -6.31 26.88 1.80
CA THR A 292 -6.71 27.75 2.92
C THR A 292 -5.68 27.83 4.04
N ARG A 293 -4.62 26.99 4.01
CA ARG A 293 -3.57 27.03 5.04
C ARG A 293 -2.70 28.27 4.86
N SER A 294 -2.45 28.96 5.97
CA SER A 294 -1.63 30.18 6.07
C SER A 294 -0.13 29.99 5.74
N ALA A 295 0.25 28.82 5.20
CA ALA A 295 1.60 28.58 4.75
C ALA A 295 1.80 29.28 3.41
N LYS A 296 2.80 30.17 3.35
CA LYS A 296 3.23 30.84 2.12
C LYS A 296 3.81 29.79 1.17
N LEU A 297 2.96 29.16 0.37
CA LEU A 297 3.37 28.20 -0.65
C LEU A 297 4.30 28.92 -1.63
N SER A 298 5.52 28.41 -1.76
CA SER A 298 6.54 28.91 -2.68
C SER A 298 7.01 27.76 -3.55
N GLY A 299 7.29 28.04 -4.82
CA GLY A 299 7.62 27.01 -5.81
C GLY A 299 6.99 27.31 -7.15
N ASN A 300 6.99 26.29 -8.02
CA ASN A 300 6.48 26.38 -9.37
C ASN A 300 5.36 25.36 -9.62
N VAL A 301 4.45 25.70 -10.52
CA VAL A 301 3.37 24.85 -11.04
C VAL A 301 3.54 24.68 -12.55
N SER A 302 3.19 23.51 -13.08
CA SER A 302 3.12 23.30 -14.53
C SER A 302 1.74 23.72 -15.04
N ALA A 303 1.70 24.64 -16.02
CA ALA A 303 0.48 25.12 -16.65
C ALA A 303 0.45 24.70 -18.12
N ALA A 304 -0.68 24.18 -18.58
CA ALA A 304 -0.94 23.92 -19.99
C ALA A 304 -1.91 24.96 -20.53
N MET A 305 -1.52 25.63 -21.61
CA MET A 305 -2.36 26.56 -22.36
C MET A 305 -2.76 25.92 -23.69
N THR A 306 -4.05 25.94 -24.00
CA THR A 306 -4.59 25.57 -25.31
C THR A 306 -5.40 26.74 -25.87
N ALA A 307 -5.17 27.10 -27.12
CA ALA A 307 -5.90 28.15 -27.82
C ALA A 307 -6.60 27.58 -29.05
N ALA A 308 -7.93 27.70 -29.08
CA ALA A 308 -8.73 27.44 -30.27
C ALA A 308 -8.83 28.75 -31.06
N ILE A 309 -8.34 28.77 -32.29
CA ILE A 309 -8.29 29.98 -33.13
C ILE A 309 -9.23 29.82 -34.32
N THR A 310 -9.95 30.88 -34.64
CA THR A 310 -10.80 30.97 -35.83
C THR A 310 -10.37 32.16 -36.70
N VAL A 311 -10.46 31.98 -38.01
CA VAL A 311 -10.18 33.01 -39.02
C VAL A 311 -11.44 33.18 -39.85
N GLU A 312 -12.12 34.34 -39.76
CA GLU A 312 -13.43 34.56 -40.39
C GLU A 312 -14.45 33.45 -40.04
N GLY A 313 -14.43 32.99 -38.78
CA GLY A 313 -15.29 31.91 -38.29
C GLY A 313 -14.86 30.49 -38.69
N ARG A 314 -13.81 30.32 -39.51
CA ARG A 314 -13.26 29.01 -39.87
C ARG A 314 -12.30 28.52 -38.79
N PRO A 315 -12.48 27.32 -38.22
CA PRO A 315 -11.57 26.80 -37.21
C PRO A 315 -10.22 26.42 -37.83
N SER A 316 -9.16 26.75 -37.10
CA SER A 316 -7.80 26.27 -37.33
C SER A 316 -7.52 25.02 -36.49
N ALA A 317 -6.30 24.47 -36.54
CA ALA A 317 -5.89 23.43 -35.61
C ALA A 317 -5.70 23.96 -34.17
N GLY A 318 -5.50 25.27 -34.01
CA GLY A 318 -5.17 25.90 -32.73
C GLY A 318 -3.71 25.66 -32.33
N CYS A 319 -3.37 26.08 -31.12
CA CYS A 319 -2.05 25.82 -30.54
C CYS A 319 -2.13 25.37 -29.09
N ALA A 320 -1.11 24.66 -28.64
CA ALA A 320 -0.95 24.24 -27.25
C ALA A 320 0.49 24.45 -26.80
N THR A 321 0.69 24.79 -25.53
CA THR A 321 2.01 24.89 -24.90
C THR A 321 1.92 24.52 -23.42
N THR A 322 3.03 24.04 -22.86
CA THR A 322 3.17 23.78 -21.42
C THR A 322 4.33 24.59 -20.88
N GLN A 323 4.13 25.28 -19.77
CA GLN A 323 5.15 26.13 -19.15
C GLN A 323 5.10 26.01 -17.63
N THR A 324 6.27 26.09 -17.00
CA THR A 324 6.39 26.18 -15.55
C THR A 324 6.20 27.64 -15.12
N LEU A 325 5.19 27.89 -14.27
CA LEU A 325 4.84 29.19 -13.73
C LEU A 325 5.12 29.23 -12.22
N PRO A 326 5.41 30.39 -11.61
CA PRO A 326 5.46 30.48 -10.15
C PRO A 326 4.08 30.19 -9.54
N ILE A 327 4.05 29.51 -8.39
CA ILE A 327 2.82 29.14 -7.67
C ILE A 327 2.03 30.37 -7.18
N SER A 328 2.70 31.51 -7.04
CA SER A 328 2.09 32.82 -6.85
C SER A 328 2.86 33.86 -7.65
N GLY A 329 2.15 34.66 -8.44
CA GLY A 329 2.76 35.71 -9.26
C GLY A 329 2.11 35.87 -10.63
N VAL A 330 2.75 36.69 -11.45
CA VAL A 330 2.32 36.98 -12.82
C VAL A 330 3.34 36.41 -13.79
N SER A 331 2.88 35.79 -14.86
CA SER A 331 3.73 35.25 -15.93
C SER A 331 3.01 35.35 -17.27
N THR A 332 3.75 35.15 -18.36
CA THR A 332 3.19 35.20 -19.71
C THR A 332 3.37 33.83 -20.36
N MET A 333 2.30 33.32 -20.96
CA MET A 333 2.32 32.11 -21.78
C MET A 333 2.06 32.47 -23.24
N THR A 334 2.76 31.79 -24.14
CA THR A 334 2.64 32.03 -25.59
C THR A 334 2.61 30.70 -26.35
N CYS A 335 1.71 30.58 -27.32
CA CYS A 335 1.73 29.50 -28.31
C CYS A 335 1.53 30.04 -29.72
N VAL A 336 1.97 29.29 -30.73
CA VAL A 336 1.92 29.68 -32.14
C VAL A 336 1.15 28.62 -32.92
N ASP A 337 0.15 29.04 -33.68
CA ASP A 337 -0.57 28.20 -34.63
C ASP A 337 -0.12 28.53 -36.07
N PRO A 338 0.70 27.68 -36.70
CA PRO A 338 1.11 27.86 -38.09
C PRO A 338 0.01 27.49 -39.10
N THR A 339 -1.05 26.78 -38.68
CA THR A 339 -2.10 26.28 -39.60
C THR A 339 -3.01 27.39 -40.12
N VAL A 340 -3.04 28.53 -39.43
CA VAL A 340 -3.71 29.76 -39.87
C VAL A 340 -3.25 30.20 -41.27
N ALA A 341 -1.98 29.97 -41.63
CA ALA A 341 -1.42 30.39 -42.91
C ALA A 341 -2.23 29.87 -44.12
N ALA A 342 -2.63 28.60 -44.08
CA ALA A 342 -3.40 27.97 -45.15
C ALA A 342 -4.79 28.61 -45.30
N ILE A 343 -5.44 28.94 -44.16
CA ILE A 343 -6.76 29.57 -44.15
C ILE A 343 -6.66 31.01 -44.69
N THR A 344 -5.67 31.77 -44.23
CA THR A 344 -5.45 33.15 -44.70
C THR A 344 -5.06 33.20 -46.18
N ALA A 345 -4.27 32.25 -46.67
CA ALA A 345 -3.92 32.13 -48.08
C ALA A 345 -5.16 31.88 -48.97
N ASP A 346 -6.06 30.99 -48.53
CA ASP A 346 -7.31 30.68 -49.22
C ASP A 346 -8.28 31.87 -49.27
N ILE A 347 -8.44 32.57 -48.14
CA ILE A 347 -9.23 33.81 -48.08
C ILE A 347 -8.64 34.85 -49.04
N ARG A 348 -7.32 35.02 -49.05
CA ARG A 348 -6.65 35.97 -49.95
C ARG A 348 -6.84 35.61 -51.42
N ALA A 349 -6.71 34.33 -51.78
CA ALA A 349 -6.94 33.86 -53.15
C ALA A 349 -8.37 34.20 -53.60
N THR A 350 -9.35 33.98 -52.73
CA THR A 350 -10.76 34.33 -52.96
C THR A 350 -10.93 35.84 -53.16
N LYS A 351 -10.36 36.67 -52.28
CA LYS A 351 -10.44 38.15 -52.40
C LYS A 351 -9.72 38.71 -53.61
N ARG A 352 -8.59 38.11 -54.02
CA ARG A 352 -7.90 38.46 -55.26
C ARG A 352 -8.75 38.10 -56.49
N ALA A 353 -9.41 36.94 -56.49
CA ALA A 353 -10.31 36.56 -57.57
C ALA A 353 -11.53 37.50 -57.67
N GLU A 354 -12.12 37.89 -56.53
CA GLU A 354 -13.19 38.90 -56.49
C GLU A 354 -12.73 40.26 -57.04
N ALA A 355 -11.54 40.72 -56.64
CA ALA A 355 -10.96 41.97 -57.14
C ALA A 355 -10.71 41.93 -58.65
N GLN A 356 -10.14 40.83 -59.16
CA GLN A 356 -9.89 40.64 -60.59
C GLN A 356 -11.20 40.60 -61.38
N ALA A 357 -12.23 39.91 -60.86
CA ALA A 357 -13.54 39.86 -61.50
C ALA A 357 -14.18 41.26 -61.59
N LYS A 358 -14.06 42.09 -60.55
CA LYS A 358 -14.54 43.48 -60.56
C LYS A 358 -13.75 44.37 -61.51
N ALA A 359 -12.42 44.28 -61.48
CA ALA A 359 -11.56 45.05 -62.39
C ALA A 359 -11.85 44.73 -63.86
N ASN A 360 -12.05 43.46 -64.19
CA ASN A 360 -12.43 43.03 -65.55
C ASN A 360 -13.80 43.58 -65.97
N ALA A 361 -14.76 43.67 -65.03
CA ALA A 361 -16.10 44.19 -65.30
C ALA A 361 -16.15 45.72 -65.45
N GLU A 362 -15.30 46.44 -64.70
CA GLU A 362 -15.29 47.91 -64.64
C GLU A 362 -14.26 48.54 -65.61
N HIS A 363 -13.44 47.73 -66.28
CA HIS A 363 -12.38 48.15 -67.22
C HIS A 363 -11.35 49.13 -66.61
N HIS A 364 -11.14 49.08 -65.30
CA HIS A 364 -10.06 49.77 -64.59
C HIS A 364 -9.64 48.99 -63.35
N ASP A 365 -8.48 49.35 -62.78
CA ASP A 365 -8.00 48.73 -61.54
C ASP A 365 -8.95 49.03 -60.38
N VAL A 366 -9.27 48.01 -59.58
CA VAL A 366 -10.14 48.12 -58.41
C VAL A 366 -9.36 47.70 -57.17
N TYR A 367 -9.36 48.56 -56.17
CA TYR A 367 -8.80 48.25 -54.85
C TYR A 367 -9.88 47.63 -53.97
N VAL A 368 -9.72 46.35 -53.64
CA VAL A 368 -10.55 45.69 -52.63
C VAL A 368 -9.83 45.75 -51.29
N ASN A 369 -10.26 46.66 -50.42
CA ASN A 369 -9.84 46.62 -49.03
C ASN A 369 -10.54 45.45 -48.34
N TRP A 370 -9.78 44.62 -47.63
CA TRP A 370 -10.30 43.51 -46.86
C TRP A 370 -9.54 43.44 -45.54
N ASN A 371 -10.27 43.16 -44.47
CA ASN A 371 -9.71 42.90 -43.15
C ASN A 371 -9.98 41.44 -42.81
N VAL A 372 -9.04 40.79 -42.11
CA VAL A 372 -9.21 39.42 -41.63
C VAL A 372 -9.46 39.47 -40.15
N HIS A 373 -10.61 38.98 -39.74
CA HIS A 373 -10.99 38.87 -38.34
C HIS A 373 -10.46 37.55 -37.80
N PHE A 374 -9.66 37.66 -36.75
CA PHE A 374 -9.17 36.55 -35.96
C PHE A 374 -9.86 36.58 -34.60
N ALA A 375 -10.24 35.41 -34.12
CA ALA A 375 -10.74 35.25 -32.76
C ALA A 375 -10.09 34.01 -32.14
N ALA A 376 -9.79 34.09 -30.85
CA ALA A 376 -9.26 32.97 -30.09
C ALA A 376 -10.04 32.75 -28.81
N GLN A 377 -10.06 31.50 -28.40
CA GLN A 377 -10.56 31.08 -27.11
C GLN A 377 -9.47 30.27 -26.41
N ILE A 378 -8.96 30.81 -25.32
CA ILE A 378 -7.87 30.25 -24.54
C ILE A 378 -8.43 29.50 -23.34
N LYS A 379 -7.84 28.35 -23.05
CA LYS A 379 -7.97 27.65 -21.78
C LYS A 379 -6.59 27.46 -21.17
N ILE A 380 -6.45 27.75 -19.88
CA ILE A 380 -5.22 27.52 -19.11
C ILE A 380 -5.58 26.68 -17.89
N GLN A 381 -4.86 25.57 -17.72
CA GLN A 381 -5.13 24.59 -16.67
C GLN A 381 -3.83 24.19 -15.97
N ALA A 382 -3.91 23.90 -14.67
CA ALA A 382 -2.76 23.46 -13.90
C ALA A 382 -2.66 21.96 -14.09
N THR A 383 -1.57 21.50 -14.69
CA THR A 383 -1.27 20.07 -14.81
C THR A 383 -0.62 19.62 -13.52
N ALA A 384 -1.13 18.58 -12.90
CA ALA A 384 -0.56 18.11 -11.64
C ALA A 384 0.80 17.44 -11.81
N MET A 385 1.09 16.88 -13.00
CA MET A 385 2.38 16.27 -13.34
C MET A 385 2.78 16.43 -14.80
N ILE A 386 4.08 16.37 -15.05
CA ILE A 386 4.68 16.26 -16.39
C ILE A 386 5.10 14.82 -16.69
N GLN A 387 5.21 14.46 -17.96
CA GLN A 387 5.48 13.08 -18.39
C GLN A 387 6.76 12.48 -17.79
N ALA A 388 7.85 13.25 -17.70
CA ALA A 388 9.11 12.75 -17.13
C ALA A 388 8.98 12.34 -15.65
N GLU A 389 8.14 13.04 -14.89
CA GLU A 389 7.88 12.71 -13.48
C GLU A 389 7.03 11.45 -13.37
N ILE A 390 6.04 11.30 -14.25
CA ILE A 390 5.23 10.07 -14.37
C ILE A 390 6.12 8.87 -14.69
N ASP A 391 7.04 9.01 -15.65
CA ASP A 391 7.97 7.95 -16.04
C ASP A 391 8.92 7.56 -14.90
N ARG A 392 9.38 8.55 -14.10
CA ARG A 392 10.16 8.31 -12.88
C ARG A 392 9.36 7.49 -11.88
N MET A 393 8.12 7.88 -11.57
CA MET A 393 7.25 7.18 -10.62
C MET A 393 6.95 5.74 -11.08
N ILE A 394 6.64 5.55 -12.36
CA ILE A 394 6.43 4.21 -12.94
C ILE A 394 7.68 3.34 -12.77
N THR A 395 8.87 3.90 -12.98
CA THR A 395 10.13 3.16 -12.84
C THR A 395 10.35 2.73 -11.39
N VAL A 396 10.05 3.58 -10.41
CA VAL A 396 10.13 3.25 -8.98
C VAL A 396 9.20 2.09 -8.64
N VAL A 397 7.90 2.21 -8.97
CA VAL A 397 6.90 1.17 -8.67
C VAL A 397 7.20 -0.14 -9.38
N ARG A 398 7.68 -0.11 -10.63
CA ARG A 398 8.10 -1.33 -11.36
C ARG A 398 9.30 -2.00 -10.70
N THR A 399 10.32 -1.22 -10.33
CA THR A 399 11.51 -1.74 -9.66
C THR A 399 11.14 -2.39 -8.33
N GLU A 400 10.23 -1.78 -7.59
CA GLU A 400 9.71 -2.36 -6.35
C GLU A 400 8.95 -3.68 -6.60
N GLY A 401 8.04 -3.71 -7.57
CA GLY A 401 7.29 -4.92 -7.94
C GLY A 401 8.21 -6.03 -8.45
N ASP A 402 9.24 -5.72 -9.24
CA ASP A 402 10.24 -6.68 -9.70
C ASP A 402 11.09 -7.21 -8.53
N ASN A 403 11.47 -6.35 -7.58
CA ASN A 403 12.13 -6.75 -6.35
C ASN A 403 11.25 -7.68 -5.50
N ALA A 404 9.95 -7.39 -5.39
CA ALA A 404 8.99 -8.24 -4.69
C ALA A 404 8.82 -9.62 -5.36
N ARG A 405 8.70 -9.66 -6.70
CA ARG A 405 8.68 -10.91 -7.46
C ARG A 405 9.97 -11.71 -7.27
N ASN A 406 11.13 -11.06 -7.36
CA ASN A 406 12.42 -11.73 -7.17
C ASN A 406 12.66 -12.25 -5.74
N ARG A 407 11.99 -11.70 -4.71
CA ARG A 407 12.00 -12.26 -3.34
C ARG A 407 11.22 -13.56 -3.22
N SER A 408 10.17 -13.72 -4.02
CA SER A 408 9.31 -14.91 -4.00
C SER A 408 9.99 -16.14 -4.63
N ASN A 409 11.10 -15.91 -5.33
CA ASN A 409 11.74 -16.88 -6.19
C ASN A 409 13.15 -17.18 -5.64
N CYS A 410 13.43 -18.42 -5.24
CA CYS A 410 14.78 -18.85 -4.83
C CYS A 410 15.76 -19.00 -6.03
N GLY A 411 15.33 -18.67 -7.25
CA GLY A 411 15.87 -19.28 -8.46
C GLY A 411 15.03 -20.50 -8.85
N GLN A 412 15.28 -21.07 -10.04
CA GLN A 412 14.38 -22.06 -10.65
C GLN A 412 14.32 -23.43 -9.94
N THR A 413 15.07 -23.65 -8.86
CA THR A 413 15.34 -25.00 -8.34
C THR A 413 14.66 -25.34 -7.01
N CYS A 414 14.11 -24.39 -6.24
CA CYS A 414 13.35 -24.75 -5.04
C CYS A 414 12.26 -23.76 -4.63
N THR A 415 11.39 -24.21 -3.73
CA THR A 415 10.23 -23.48 -3.22
C THR A 415 10.48 -23.04 -1.78
N TYR A 416 10.18 -21.77 -1.49
CA TYR A 416 10.15 -21.24 -0.14
C TYR A 416 8.78 -21.44 0.48
N ASN A 417 8.75 -21.83 1.75
CA ASN A 417 7.50 -21.85 2.53
C ASN A 417 7.71 -21.27 3.92
N GLN A 418 6.99 -20.21 4.25
CA GLN A 418 6.98 -19.68 5.61
C GLN A 418 6.23 -20.65 6.53
N ILE A 419 6.80 -20.97 7.69
CA ILE A 419 6.20 -21.82 8.70
C ILE A 419 6.26 -21.13 10.07
N PRO A 420 5.30 -21.39 10.97
CA PRO A 420 5.38 -20.89 12.34
C PRO A 420 6.67 -21.37 13.02
N TYR A 421 7.24 -20.55 13.89
CA TYR A 421 8.43 -20.95 14.63
C TYR A 421 8.13 -22.18 15.50
N ASN A 422 9.11 -23.09 15.61
CA ASN A 422 8.98 -24.31 16.41
C ASN A 422 7.81 -25.24 16.00
N SER A 423 7.28 -25.13 14.76
CA SER A 423 6.11 -25.89 14.30
C SER A 423 6.43 -27.28 13.75
N ASP A 424 7.64 -27.48 13.23
CA ASP A 424 8.07 -28.72 12.58
C ASP A 424 9.42 -29.20 13.11
N LYS A 425 9.90 -30.36 12.63
CA LYS A 425 11.15 -30.95 13.12
C LYS A 425 12.35 -30.01 12.99
N LEU A 426 12.44 -29.25 11.90
CA LEU A 426 13.57 -28.38 11.60
C LEU A 426 13.55 -27.10 12.42
N SER A 427 12.43 -26.40 12.45
CA SER A 427 12.22 -25.20 13.28
C SER A 427 12.30 -25.52 14.78
N GLN A 428 11.86 -26.71 15.21
CA GLN A 428 12.07 -27.17 16.59
C GLN A 428 13.55 -27.40 16.91
N ALA A 429 14.35 -27.88 15.96
CA ALA A 429 15.79 -28.02 16.15
C ALA A 429 16.47 -26.64 16.26
N ALA A 430 16.04 -25.66 15.47
CA ALA A 430 16.50 -24.29 15.60
C ALA A 430 16.13 -23.69 16.97
N ASN A 431 14.91 -23.89 17.42
CA ASN A 431 14.46 -23.45 18.75
C ASN A 431 15.28 -24.07 19.89
N ARG A 432 15.56 -25.39 19.81
CA ARG A 432 16.46 -26.05 20.76
C ARG A 432 17.85 -25.44 20.73
N ALA A 433 18.42 -25.22 19.54
CA ALA A 433 19.75 -24.61 19.41
C ALA A 433 19.80 -23.21 20.05
N ARG A 434 18.80 -22.36 19.77
CA ARG A 434 18.68 -21.01 20.32
C ARG A 434 18.56 -21.01 21.84
N THR A 435 17.74 -21.89 22.40
CA THR A 435 17.54 -21.98 23.85
C THR A 435 18.74 -22.58 24.58
N THR A 436 19.53 -23.46 23.95
CA THR A 436 20.77 -24.00 24.51
C THR A 436 21.95 -23.03 24.47
N THR A 437 21.89 -22.00 23.62
CA THR A 437 22.89 -20.94 23.53
C THR A 437 22.23 -19.57 23.69
N PRO A 438 21.75 -19.23 24.91
CA PRO A 438 21.04 -17.97 25.15
C PRO A 438 21.91 -16.76 24.78
N GLY A 439 21.33 -15.79 24.09
CA GLY A 439 22.03 -14.56 23.69
C GLY A 439 22.64 -14.57 22.30
N SER A 440 22.49 -15.65 21.53
CA SER A 440 22.80 -15.62 20.09
C SER A 440 21.83 -14.67 19.37
N THR A 441 22.30 -13.50 18.97
CA THR A 441 21.58 -12.60 18.05
C THR A 441 21.66 -13.08 16.59
N ARG A 442 22.24 -14.26 16.35
CA ARG A 442 22.53 -14.75 15.00
C ARG A 442 21.39 -15.61 14.48
N ASN A 443 21.22 -15.61 13.16
CA ASN A 443 20.25 -16.44 12.47
C ASN A 443 20.66 -17.92 12.53
N ILE A 444 19.80 -18.79 13.07
CA ILE A 444 20.00 -20.24 13.05
C ILE A 444 19.43 -20.84 11.76
N MET A 445 20.20 -21.74 11.17
CA MET A 445 19.81 -22.53 10.01
C MET A 445 19.95 -24.00 10.33
N VAL A 446 19.04 -24.83 9.84
CA VAL A 446 19.04 -26.29 10.06
C VAL A 446 18.84 -26.99 8.72
N ALA A 447 19.76 -27.88 8.36
CA ALA A 447 19.66 -28.72 7.17
C ALA A 447 19.37 -30.17 7.55
N VAL A 448 18.53 -30.86 6.77
CA VAL A 448 18.43 -32.32 6.79
C VAL A 448 19.45 -32.87 5.80
N VAL A 449 20.39 -33.67 6.30
CA VAL A 449 21.45 -34.28 5.50
C VAL A 449 21.51 -35.78 5.83
N PRO A 450 20.85 -36.64 5.04
CA PRO A 450 20.87 -38.08 5.26
C PRO A 450 22.32 -38.59 5.34
N GLY A 451 22.64 -39.30 6.42
CA GLY A 451 23.98 -39.82 6.66
C GLY A 451 24.84 -38.97 7.59
N TRP A 452 24.37 -37.79 8.02
CA TRP A 452 25.07 -36.96 9.01
C TRP A 452 25.22 -37.67 10.36
N ASN A 453 24.18 -38.42 10.78
CA ASN A 453 24.16 -39.34 11.93
C ASN A 453 24.78 -38.78 13.22
N ASP A 454 24.52 -37.52 13.55
CA ASP A 454 24.95 -36.95 14.84
C ASP A 454 24.23 -37.64 16.01
N PRO A 455 24.93 -38.03 17.09
CA PRO A 455 24.32 -38.72 18.22
C PRO A 455 23.20 -37.95 18.91
N LYS A 456 23.17 -36.61 18.81
CA LYS A 456 22.17 -35.75 19.46
C LYS A 456 21.10 -35.30 18.48
N THR A 457 21.49 -34.92 17.26
CA THR A 457 20.59 -34.28 16.28
C THR A 457 20.16 -35.21 15.14
N GLY A 458 20.71 -36.42 15.07
CA GLY A 458 20.45 -37.38 14.00
C GLY A 458 20.98 -36.86 12.67
N ASP A 459 20.14 -36.84 11.63
CA ASP A 459 20.51 -36.30 10.31
C ASP A 459 20.46 -34.76 10.21
N LEU A 460 20.30 -34.05 11.33
CA LEU A 460 20.18 -32.59 11.32
C LEU A 460 21.53 -31.91 11.54
N VAL A 461 21.91 -31.06 10.59
CA VAL A 461 23.08 -30.16 10.68
C VAL A 461 22.58 -28.78 11.09
N ILE A 462 23.14 -28.20 12.14
CA ILE A 462 22.72 -26.91 12.68
C ILE A 462 23.83 -25.90 12.46
N GLY A 463 23.55 -24.82 11.74
CA GLY A 463 24.42 -23.66 11.62
C GLY A 463 23.91 -22.51 12.49
N SER A 464 24.71 -22.04 13.44
CA SER A 464 24.40 -20.85 14.25
C SER A 464 25.02 -19.58 13.68
N GLY A 465 26.03 -19.75 12.81
CA GLY A 465 26.84 -18.66 12.30
C GLY A 465 27.80 -18.12 13.34
N ASP A 466 28.25 -18.90 14.33
CA ASP A 466 29.27 -18.44 15.28
C ASP A 466 30.58 -18.02 14.57
N PRO A 467 31.31 -17.01 15.07
CA PRO A 467 32.55 -16.58 14.45
C PRO A 467 33.58 -17.69 14.63
N GLN A 468 34.04 -18.26 13.52
CA GLN A 468 35.14 -19.20 13.51
C GLN A 468 36.47 -18.42 13.65
N SER A 469 37.54 -19.08 14.09
CA SER A 469 38.86 -18.43 14.28
C SER A 469 39.41 -17.78 13.00
N ASP A 470 38.91 -18.18 11.85
CA ASP A 470 39.25 -17.70 10.51
C ASP A 470 38.14 -16.84 9.86
N ASN A 471 36.95 -16.72 10.47
CA ASN A 471 35.83 -15.93 9.95
C ASN A 471 35.03 -15.26 11.08
N GLY A 472 35.47 -14.05 11.46
CA GLY A 472 34.82 -13.21 12.47
C GLY A 472 33.39 -12.76 12.12
N THR A 473 32.92 -13.00 10.89
CA THR A 473 31.58 -12.64 10.39
C THR A 473 30.68 -13.85 10.11
N GLY A 474 30.98 -15.00 10.74
CA GLY A 474 30.33 -16.29 10.51
C GLY A 474 28.83 -16.19 10.17
N ARG A 475 28.45 -16.71 9.00
CA ARG A 475 27.05 -16.88 8.59
C ARG A 475 26.64 -18.31 8.89
N SER A 476 25.38 -18.55 9.23
CA SER A 476 24.90 -19.91 9.48
C SER A 476 25.04 -20.85 8.27
N GLU A 477 24.99 -20.29 7.05
CA GLU A 477 25.34 -21.02 5.83
C GLU A 477 26.80 -21.50 5.81
N ASP A 478 27.75 -20.64 6.22
CA ASP A 478 29.18 -20.96 6.27
C ASP A 478 29.47 -22.07 7.29
N ASP A 479 28.75 -22.06 8.40
CA ASP A 479 28.86 -23.06 9.44
C ASP A 479 28.38 -24.44 8.96
N ILE A 480 27.21 -24.50 8.29
CA ILE A 480 26.73 -25.73 7.65
C ILE A 480 27.74 -26.23 6.60
N LEU A 481 28.27 -25.35 5.75
CA LEU A 481 29.27 -25.69 4.73
C LEU A 481 30.54 -26.29 5.34
N THR A 482 31.03 -25.68 6.41
CA THR A 482 32.24 -26.12 7.13
C THR A 482 32.01 -27.50 7.77
N GLN A 483 30.87 -27.67 8.43
CA GLN A 483 30.48 -28.95 9.04
C GLN A 483 30.38 -30.08 8.00
N LEU A 484 29.72 -29.82 6.86
CA LEU A 484 29.62 -30.80 5.77
C LEU A 484 30.98 -31.15 5.16
N THR A 485 31.80 -30.14 4.88
CA THR A 485 33.14 -30.33 4.32
C THR A 485 34.03 -31.14 5.26
N SER A 486 33.94 -30.90 6.57
CA SER A 486 34.73 -31.62 7.59
C SER A 486 34.41 -33.13 7.66
N LYS A 487 33.19 -33.53 7.24
CA LYS A 487 32.79 -34.94 7.14
C LYS A 487 32.85 -35.50 5.72
N GLY A 488 33.37 -34.74 4.75
CA GLY A 488 33.42 -35.16 3.35
C GLY A 488 32.04 -35.32 2.70
N LEU A 489 31.01 -34.64 3.21
CA LEU A 489 29.66 -34.63 2.65
C LEU A 489 29.48 -33.45 1.71
N SER A 490 28.81 -33.70 0.58
CA SER A 490 28.50 -32.70 -0.43
C SER A 490 27.14 -32.03 -0.18
N LEU A 491 26.99 -30.80 -0.68
CA LEU A 491 25.78 -29.98 -0.51
C LEU A 491 24.53 -30.56 -1.19
N ASP A 492 24.73 -31.36 -2.23
CA ASP A 492 23.67 -32.09 -2.92
C ASP A 492 22.93 -33.06 -1.97
N LYS A 493 23.51 -33.43 -0.83
CA LYS A 493 22.84 -34.27 0.18
C LYS A 493 21.79 -33.53 1.01
N ILE A 494 21.64 -32.21 0.88
CA ILE A 494 20.62 -31.45 1.63
C ILE A 494 19.23 -31.71 1.04
N THR A 495 18.40 -32.46 1.77
CA THR A 495 17.02 -32.78 1.36
C THR A 495 15.96 -31.84 1.93
N GLY A 496 16.33 -31.03 2.91
CA GLY A 496 15.46 -30.00 3.50
C GLY A 496 16.27 -28.96 4.23
N LEU A 497 15.80 -27.72 4.21
CA LEU A 497 16.47 -26.59 4.84
C LEU A 497 15.45 -25.73 5.57
N TYR A 498 15.78 -25.34 6.80
CA TYR A 498 15.06 -24.33 7.54
C TYR A 498 16.02 -23.21 7.91
N SER A 499 15.54 -21.98 7.88
CA SER A 499 16.28 -20.83 8.41
C SER A 499 15.31 -19.95 9.19
N GLU A 500 15.72 -19.43 10.34
CA GLU A 500 14.83 -18.56 11.11
C GLU A 500 14.41 -17.34 10.30
N ARG A 501 15.31 -16.82 9.47
CA ARG A 501 15.05 -15.81 8.45
C ARG A 501 14.97 -16.41 7.06
N GLN A 502 14.13 -15.88 6.18
CA GLN A 502 14.08 -16.27 4.78
C GLN A 502 15.49 -16.15 4.18
N PRO A 503 16.02 -17.23 3.60
CA PRO A 503 17.32 -17.17 2.96
C PRO A 503 17.30 -16.20 1.76
N CYS A 504 18.25 -15.29 1.70
CA CYS A 504 18.37 -14.28 0.64
C CYS A 504 19.17 -14.83 -0.55
N PHE A 505 18.60 -15.77 -1.28
CA PHE A 505 19.35 -16.59 -2.24
C PHE A 505 19.71 -15.87 -3.55
N SER A 506 18.88 -14.93 -4.01
CA SER A 506 19.09 -14.21 -5.28
C SER A 506 19.98 -12.97 -5.16
N THR A 507 19.99 -12.29 -4.01
CA THR A 507 20.68 -10.99 -3.86
C THR A 507 21.81 -10.99 -2.81
N CYS A 508 21.89 -11.99 -1.92
CA CYS A 508 22.92 -12.03 -0.89
C CYS A 508 24.08 -13.00 -1.18
N ASN A 509 24.17 -13.51 -2.42
CA ASN A 509 25.16 -14.52 -2.85
C ASN A 509 25.18 -15.71 -1.91
N SER A 510 24.03 -16.35 -1.71
CA SER A 510 23.98 -17.53 -0.85
C SER A 510 24.87 -18.63 -1.40
N LYS A 511 25.61 -19.24 -0.48
CA LYS A 511 26.52 -20.34 -0.83
C LYS A 511 25.80 -21.68 -0.90
N LEU A 512 24.62 -21.79 -0.30
CA LEU A 512 23.81 -23.01 -0.33
C LEU A 512 22.95 -23.07 -1.61
N ALA A 513 22.35 -21.94 -2.02
CA ALA A 513 21.34 -21.91 -3.09
C ALA A 513 21.77 -22.57 -4.42
N PRO A 514 22.99 -22.34 -4.95
CA PRO A 514 23.40 -22.95 -6.23
C PRO A 514 23.56 -24.46 -6.17
N SER A 515 23.63 -25.04 -4.96
CA SER A 515 23.95 -26.45 -4.73
C SER A 515 22.79 -27.28 -4.18
N LEU A 516 21.65 -26.65 -3.88
CA LEU A 516 20.45 -27.38 -3.44
C LEU A 516 19.83 -28.15 -4.62
N HIS A 517 19.42 -29.40 -4.36
CA HIS A 517 18.75 -30.19 -5.36
C HIS A 517 17.38 -29.62 -5.76
N PRO A 518 16.94 -29.84 -7.01
CA PRO A 518 15.56 -29.56 -7.40
C PRO A 518 14.57 -30.24 -6.45
N GLY A 519 13.66 -29.46 -5.88
CA GLY A 519 12.64 -29.95 -4.95
C GLY A 519 13.07 -30.04 -3.48
N THR A 520 14.28 -29.61 -3.12
CA THR A 520 14.64 -29.41 -1.70
C THR A 520 13.67 -28.40 -1.08
N GLN A 521 12.99 -28.81 0.00
CA GLN A 521 12.06 -27.92 0.69
C GLN A 521 12.84 -26.90 1.52
N VAL A 522 12.60 -25.61 1.27
CA VAL A 522 13.20 -24.53 2.06
C VAL A 522 12.10 -23.83 2.87
N THR A 523 12.17 -23.92 4.19
CA THR A 523 11.24 -23.26 5.10
C THR A 523 11.90 -22.15 5.90
N TYR A 524 11.09 -21.20 6.37
CA TYR A 524 11.57 -20.11 7.21
C TYR A 524 10.48 -19.55 8.12
N THR A 525 10.84 -18.80 9.16
CA THR A 525 9.86 -18.16 10.06
C THR A 525 9.68 -16.68 9.79
N VAL A 526 10.78 -15.94 9.69
CA VAL A 526 10.80 -14.49 9.53
C VAL A 526 11.22 -14.15 8.11
N PRO A 527 10.42 -13.42 7.32
CA PRO A 527 10.80 -13.05 5.97
C PRO A 527 12.00 -12.10 5.98
N TRP A 528 12.82 -12.14 4.93
CA TRP A 528 13.98 -11.25 4.79
C TRP A 528 13.56 -10.01 4.02
N VAL A 529 13.94 -8.83 4.52
CA VAL A 529 13.64 -7.58 3.83
C VAL A 529 14.94 -6.81 3.52
N PRO A 530 15.38 -6.79 2.25
CA PRO A 530 16.63 -6.16 1.84
C PRO A 530 16.76 -4.71 2.30
N ASN A 531 17.95 -4.36 2.80
CA ASN A 531 18.38 -3.00 3.13
C ASN A 531 17.48 -2.25 4.13
N ASP A 532 16.82 -2.97 5.04
CA ASP A 532 15.95 -2.36 6.03
C ASP A 532 16.35 -2.78 7.45
N ALA A 533 17.05 -1.87 8.13
CA ALA A 533 17.57 -2.12 9.48
C ALA A 533 16.45 -2.35 10.50
N ASP A 534 15.32 -1.65 10.37
CA ASP A 534 14.20 -1.74 11.32
C ASP A 534 13.48 -3.08 11.20
N SER A 535 13.26 -3.56 9.98
CA SER A 535 12.69 -4.87 9.70
C SER A 535 13.63 -5.99 10.11
N HIS A 536 14.95 -5.80 9.96
CA HIS A 536 15.92 -6.72 10.54
C HIS A 536 15.81 -6.74 12.06
N SER A 537 15.83 -5.60 12.73
CA SER A 537 15.69 -5.50 14.19
C SER A 537 14.38 -6.13 14.69
N ALA A 538 13.25 -5.84 14.04
CA ALA A 538 11.94 -6.40 14.34
C ALA A 538 11.93 -7.93 14.17
N GLY A 539 12.58 -8.45 13.13
CA GLY A 539 12.74 -9.88 12.91
C GLY A 539 13.54 -10.57 14.03
N ASP A 540 14.61 -9.95 14.53
CA ASP A 540 15.42 -10.52 15.63
C ASP A 540 14.63 -10.50 16.93
N ALA A 541 13.94 -9.38 17.20
CA ALA A 541 13.07 -9.25 18.35
C ALA A 541 11.94 -10.31 18.31
N LEU A 542 11.35 -10.57 17.14
CA LEU A 542 10.35 -11.62 16.96
C LEU A 542 10.93 -12.99 17.30
N ILE A 543 12.03 -13.39 16.67
CA ILE A 543 12.63 -14.72 16.87
C ILE A 543 12.94 -14.95 18.35
N ASN A 544 13.52 -13.94 19.02
CA ASN A 544 13.83 -14.02 20.44
C ASN A 544 12.58 -14.19 21.32
N ARG A 545 11.47 -13.53 20.97
CA ARG A 545 10.19 -13.72 21.67
C ARG A 545 9.60 -15.09 21.42
N LEU A 546 9.55 -15.54 20.17
CA LEU A 546 9.03 -16.86 19.80
C LEU A 546 9.83 -17.99 20.45
N ALA A 547 11.15 -17.81 20.64
CA ALA A 547 12.01 -18.76 21.33
C ALA A 547 11.86 -18.74 22.86
N ALA A 548 11.40 -17.63 23.43
CA ALA A 548 11.11 -17.51 24.86
C ALA A 548 9.73 -18.08 25.23
N GLU A 549 8.84 -18.32 24.26
CA GLU A 549 7.54 -18.89 24.55
C GLU A 549 7.65 -20.34 25.01
N PRO A 550 7.00 -20.71 26.15
CA PRO A 550 6.98 -22.09 26.59
C PRO A 550 6.31 -22.93 25.51
N VAL A 551 6.95 -24.03 25.12
CA VAL A 551 6.45 -24.97 24.12
C VAL A 551 5.03 -25.36 24.52
N GLY A 552 4.03 -24.75 23.87
CA GLY A 552 2.63 -25.07 24.07
C GLY A 552 2.50 -26.55 23.81
N GLY A 553 2.25 -27.31 24.89
CA GLY A 553 2.34 -28.76 24.86
C GLY A 553 1.55 -29.30 23.66
N GLN A 554 2.27 -29.86 22.69
CA GLN A 554 1.64 -30.73 21.71
C GLN A 554 0.93 -31.80 22.52
N ARG A 555 -0.41 -31.78 22.50
CA ARG A 555 -1.23 -32.85 23.04
C ARG A 555 -0.73 -34.14 22.37
N LYS A 556 -0.21 -35.06 23.18
CA LYS A 556 -0.07 -36.46 22.80
C LYS A 556 -1.45 -37.06 22.59
#